data_AF-A0A1V5DWR3-F1
#
_entry.id   AF-A0A1V5DWR3-F1
#
_cell.length_a   1.000
_cell.length_b   1.000
_cell.length_c   1.000
_cell.angle_alpha   90.00
_cell.angle_beta   90.00
_cell.angle_gamma   90.00
#
_symmetry.space_group_name_H-M   'P 1'
#
loop_
_entity.id
_entity.type
_entity.pdbx_description
1 polymer ?
#
loop_
_entity_poly.entity_id
_entity_poly.type
_entity_poly.pdbx_seq_one_letter_code
_entity_poly.pdbx_strand_id
1 'polypeptide(L)' 'MKIETELAQAGSRWDERTGAVSMPVYQAATFRHPGLGQTTGFDYFP' A
#
# COMPACT_ATOMS: atom_id res chain seq x y z
N MET A 1 16.14 10.92 -13.55
CA MET A 1 16.79 10.33 -12.36
C MET A 1 17.63 9.14 -12.82
N LYS A 2 18.51 8.58 -11.97
CA LYS A 2 19.25 7.34 -12.29
C LYS A 2 18.45 6.12 -11.84
N ILE A 3 18.54 5.00 -12.56
CA ILE A 3 17.72 3.80 -12.28
C ILE A 3 17.95 3.24 -10.87
N GLU A 4 19.18 3.34 -10.36
CA GLU A 4 19.53 2.92 -9.00
C GLU A 4 18.80 3.74 -7.94
N THR A 5 18.60 5.03 -8.22
CA THR A 5 17.84 5.93 -7.33
C THR A 5 16.36 5.56 -7.36
N GLU A 6 15.81 5.26 -8.53
CA GLU A 6 14.40 4.85 -8.65
C GLU A 6 14.13 3.54 -7.91
N LEU A 7 15.01 2.54 -8.08
CA LEU A 7 14.90 1.26 -7.38
C LEU A 7 15.04 1.42 -5.86
N ALA A 8 15.97 2.25 -5.39
CA ALA A 8 16.15 2.51 -3.96
C ALA A 8 14.97 3.29 -3.33
N GLN A 9 14.16 3.99 -4.13
CA GLN A 9 12.99 4.74 -3.64
C GLN A 9 11.67 4.03 -3.92
N ALA A 10 11.67 2.89 -4.61
CA ALA A 10 10.47 2.12 -4.90
C ALA A 10 9.78 1.69 -3.58
N GLY A 11 8.53 2.11 -3.40
CA GLY A 11 7.76 1.83 -2.17
C GLY A 11 8.22 2.62 -0.93
N SER A 12 9.15 3.58 -1.09
CA SER A 12 9.63 4.42 0.01
C SER A 12 8.63 5.53 0.34
N ARG A 13 8.36 5.76 1.63
CA ARG A 13 7.54 6.87 2.16
C ARG A 13 6.14 6.99 1.56
N TRP A 14 5.60 5.86 1.08
CA TRP A 14 4.28 5.83 0.46
C TRP A 14 3.14 5.92 1.49
N ASP A 15 3.37 5.48 2.74
CA ASP A 15 2.35 5.50 3.78
C ASP A 15 2.29 6.86 4.50
N GLU A 16 1.42 7.74 4.02
CA GLU A 16 1.14 9.04 4.63
C GLU A 16 0.49 8.95 6.01
N ARG A 17 -0.19 7.84 6.32
CA ARG A 17 -0.92 7.68 7.58
C ARG A 17 0.01 7.46 8.76
N THR A 18 1.09 6.72 8.57
CA THR A 18 2.06 6.41 9.63
C THR A 18 3.43 7.04 9.43
N GLY A 19 3.76 7.47 8.21
CA GLY A 19 5.09 7.95 7.85
C GLY A 19 6.13 6.85 7.69
N ALA A 20 5.71 5.59 7.54
CA ALA A 20 6.62 4.46 7.36
C ALA A 20 7.52 4.66 6.13
N VAL A 21 8.82 4.46 6.32
CA VAL A 21 9.79 4.57 5.22
C VAL A 21 9.65 3.38 4.27
N SER A 22 9.33 2.18 4.75
CA SER A 22 9.13 0.98 3.94
C SER A 22 7.65 0.65 3.76
N MET A 23 7.31 0.00 2.64
CA MET A 23 5.98 -0.56 2.39
C MET A 23 5.57 -1.52 3.53
N PRO A 24 4.40 -1.33 4.18
CA PRO A 24 3.94 -2.24 5.22
C PRO A 24 3.50 -3.59 4.64
N VAL A 25 3.74 -4.67 5.39
CA VAL A 25 3.25 -6.02 5.06
C VAL A 25 1.88 -6.22 5.70
N TYR A 26 0.83 -6.29 4.89
CA TYR A 26 -0.54 -6.51 5.35
C TYR A 26 -0.87 -8.02 5.41
N GLN A 27 -0.78 -8.61 6.61
CA GLN A 27 -1.24 -9.99 6.84
C GLN A 27 -2.74 -10.01 7.14
N ALA A 28 -3.54 -9.69 6.13
CA ALA A 28 -5.00 -9.73 6.21
C ALA A 28 -5.56 -10.41 4.95
N ALA A 29 -6.57 -11.25 5.12
CA ALA A 29 -7.21 -11.92 3.99
C ALA A 29 -8.16 -10.98 3.21
N THR A 30 -8.72 -9.97 3.88
CA THR A 30 -9.71 -9.05 3.29
C THR A 30 -9.69 -7.69 4.00
N PHE A 31 -10.30 -6.69 3.39
CA PHE A 31 -10.40 -5.32 3.90
C PHE A 31 -11.84 -4.83 3.93
N ARG A 32 -12.15 -3.99 4.91
CA ARG A 32 -13.49 -3.40 5.04
C ARG A 32 -13.71 -2.33 3.97
N HIS A 33 -14.85 -2.41 3.30
CA HIS A 33 -15.34 -1.33 2.44
C HIS A 33 -16.23 -0.32 3.19
N PRO A 34 -16.36 0.92 2.69
CA PRO A 34 -17.15 1.95 3.36
C PRO A 34 -18.66 1.68 3.36
N GLY A 35 -19.17 0.96 2.34
CA GLY A 35 -20.59 0.64 2.20
C GLY A 35 -20.88 -0.23 0.98
N LEU A 36 -22.16 -0.56 0.76
CA LEU A 36 -22.59 -1.38 -0.38
C LEU A 36 -22.26 -0.69 -1.71
N GLY A 37 -21.61 -1.41 -2.61
CA GLY A 37 -21.19 -0.89 -3.92
C GLY A 37 -20.01 0.08 -3.89
N GLN A 38 -19.36 0.28 -2.74
CA GLN A 38 -18.14 1.10 -2.59
C GLN A 38 -16.94 0.18 -2.33
N THR A 39 -15.77 0.52 -2.85
CA THR A 39 -14.53 -0.25 -2.64
C THR A 39 -13.41 0.64 -2.12
N THR A 40 -12.51 0.05 -1.35
CA THR A 40 -11.21 0.63 -0.96
C THR A 40 -10.12 0.36 -1.99
N GLY A 41 -10.40 -0.38 -3.06
CA GLY A 41 -9.43 -0.87 -4.04
C GLY A 41 -8.73 -2.17 -3.63
N PHE A 42 -9.13 -2.77 -2.51
CA PHE A 42 -8.56 -4.01 -1.97
C PHE A 42 -9.69 -4.88 -1.43
N ASP A 43 -10.08 -5.92 -2.17
CA ASP A 43 -11.24 -6.74 -1.83
C ASP A 43 -10.82 -8.06 -1.14
N TYR A 44 -9.88 -8.79 -1.74
CA TYR A 44 -9.34 -10.05 -1.22
C TYR A 44 -7.88 -10.23 -1.64
N PHE A 45 -7.05 -10.77 -0.74
CA PHE A 45 -5.68 -11.15 -1.07
C PHE A 45 -5.68 -12.59 -1.62
N PRO A 46 -5.13 -12.87 -2.82
CA PRO A 46 -5.08 -14.23 -3.34
C PRO A 46 -4.25 -15.19 -2.48
#